data_AF-A0A6L8T7F9-F1
#
_entry.id   AF-A0A6L8T7F9-F1
#
_cell.length_a   1.000
_cell.length_b   1.000
_cell.length_c   1.000
_cell.angle_alpha   90.00
_cell.angle_beta   90.00
_cell.angle_gamma   90.00
#
_symmetry.space_group_name_H-M   'P 1'
#
loop_
_entity.id
_entity.type
_entity.pdbx_description
1 polymer ?
#
loop_
_entity_poly.entity_id
_entity_poly.type
_entity_poly.pdbx_seq_one_letter_code
_entity_poly.pdbx_strand_id
1 'polypeptide(L)'
;MKKNRKIFSILLVLVLAIQLTAIPAAAASTRTVSRTSTKVTTSYTERKLKLTKKASKTYSVVGKSVTYITYSTQGNTSIKTTKKKTPTMNYKKKSIYCTEKIKTVTTTQTTINIVQNINNNKNTATVISKPNKNTSNVKKQIPLSSYARSKVGSSIANAFDTLDFKIYIDPSVNYSGYYSTKDQSITLRKNDNVLYHELGHFVSFISGCSCSSAEFKDIYNKEKSKYTKYNKAYVCHSADEFYQLRQSTTSIGYNPDIPHGRG
;
A
#
# COMPACT_ATOMS: atom_id res chain seq x y z
N MET A 1 32.98 -37.19 -33.87
CA MET A 1 32.07 -36.31 -34.61
C MET A 1 30.92 -35.86 -33.70
N LYS A 2 30.62 -34.55 -33.72
CA LYS A 2 29.53 -33.86 -32.99
C LYS A 2 28.17 -34.57 -33.09
N LYS A 3 27.37 -34.54 -32.00
CA LYS A 3 26.15 -33.69 -31.96
C LYS A 3 25.57 -33.55 -30.55
N ASN A 4 25.49 -32.29 -30.10
CA ASN A 4 24.67 -31.81 -28.99
C ASN A 4 23.19 -32.20 -29.16
N ARG A 5 22.46 -32.36 -28.05
CA ARG A 5 21.14 -31.73 -27.89
C ARG A 5 20.75 -31.60 -26.41
N LYS A 6 20.58 -30.34 -26.04
CA LYS A 6 20.10 -29.82 -24.75
C LYS A 6 18.68 -30.32 -24.52
N ILE A 7 18.37 -30.82 -23.32
CA ILE A 7 16.99 -31.05 -22.88
C ILE A 7 16.70 -29.97 -21.85
N PHE A 8 15.99 -28.93 -22.30
CA PHE A 8 15.44 -27.89 -21.47
C PHE A 8 14.35 -28.49 -20.58
N SER A 9 14.48 -28.24 -19.27
CA SER A 9 13.46 -28.55 -18.27
C SER A 9 12.18 -27.80 -18.61
N ILE A 10 11.10 -28.56 -18.78
CA ILE A 10 9.77 -28.10 -19.18
C ILE A 10 9.21 -27.18 -18.10
N LEU A 11 8.97 -25.95 -18.54
CA LEU A 11 8.28 -24.88 -17.83
C LEU A 11 6.83 -25.30 -17.58
N LEU A 12 6.50 -25.65 -16.33
CA LEU A 12 5.12 -25.83 -15.87
C LEU A 12 4.43 -24.46 -15.81
N VAL A 13 3.88 -24.03 -16.95
CA VAL A 13 2.94 -22.91 -17.01
C VAL A 13 1.55 -23.47 -16.70
N LEU A 14 1.16 -23.40 -15.43
CA LEU A 14 -0.22 -23.67 -15.03
C LEU A 14 -1.09 -22.45 -15.40
N VAL A 15 -1.57 -22.41 -16.64
CA VAL A 15 -2.65 -21.50 -17.06
C VAL A 15 -3.95 -22.07 -16.52
N LEU A 16 -4.43 -21.56 -15.39
CA LEU A 16 -5.77 -21.86 -14.89
C LEU A 16 -6.77 -20.92 -15.58
N ALA A 17 -7.19 -21.29 -16.80
CA ALA A 17 -8.33 -20.67 -17.48
C ALA A 17 -9.61 -21.34 -16.98
N ILE A 18 -10.32 -20.68 -16.06
CA ILE A 18 -11.68 -21.09 -15.68
C ILE A 18 -12.65 -20.38 -16.64
N GLN A 19 -13.22 -21.14 -17.56
CA GLN A 19 -14.39 -20.77 -18.36
C GLN A 19 -15.60 -20.72 -17.42
N LEU A 20 -16.28 -19.57 -17.33
CA LEU A 20 -17.49 -19.40 -16.52
C LEU A 20 -18.70 -19.34 -17.47
N THR A 21 -19.42 -20.47 -17.60
CA THR A 21 -20.72 -20.52 -18.27
C THR A 21 -21.82 -20.04 -17.32
N ALA A 22 -22.61 -19.08 -17.77
CA ALA A 22 -23.66 -18.38 -17.01
C ALA A 22 -24.98 -19.15 -16.95
N ILE A 23 -25.74 -19.00 -15.86
CA ILE A 23 -27.24 -18.88 -15.83
C ILE A 23 -27.63 -17.98 -14.62
N PRO A 24 -28.64 -17.09 -14.74
CA PRO A 24 -28.87 -15.99 -13.82
C PRO A 24 -29.95 -16.26 -12.76
N ALA A 25 -29.72 -15.74 -11.56
CA ALA A 25 -30.76 -15.42 -10.57
C ALA A 25 -30.52 -13.98 -10.14
N ALA A 26 -31.57 -13.22 -9.81
CA ALA A 26 -31.54 -11.80 -9.47
C ALA A 26 -30.59 -11.50 -8.28
N ALA A 27 -29.30 -11.49 -8.55
CA ALA A 27 -28.24 -11.31 -7.60
C ALA A 27 -27.88 -9.84 -7.61
N ALA A 28 -27.76 -9.25 -6.42
CA ALA A 28 -27.14 -7.95 -6.28
C ALA A 28 -25.81 -7.97 -7.06
N SER A 29 -25.68 -7.10 -8.06
CA SER A 29 -24.56 -7.14 -8.98
C SER A 29 -23.28 -6.96 -8.16
N THR A 30 -22.44 -7.98 -8.06
CA THR A 30 -21.20 -7.91 -7.27
C THR A 30 -20.00 -7.82 -8.19
N ARG A 31 -19.05 -6.93 -7.87
CA ARG A 31 -17.79 -6.76 -8.60
C ARG A 31 -16.62 -7.06 -7.69
N THR A 32 -15.77 -8.00 -8.09
CA THR A 32 -14.52 -8.26 -7.39
C THR A 32 -13.41 -7.37 -7.95
N VAL A 33 -12.74 -6.63 -7.08
CA VAL A 33 -11.59 -5.78 -7.41
C VAL A 33 -10.36 -6.31 -6.70
N SER A 34 -9.26 -6.50 -7.43
CA SER A 34 -7.98 -6.93 -6.87
C SER A 34 -7.05 -5.74 -6.68
N ARG A 35 -6.38 -5.66 -5.53
CA ARG A 35 -5.46 -4.56 -5.19
C ARG A 35 -4.18 -5.10 -4.58
N THR A 36 -3.06 -4.73 -5.21
CA THR A 36 -1.73 -5.16 -4.81
C THR A 36 -0.95 -3.98 -4.24
N SER A 37 -0.32 -4.20 -3.10
CA SER A 37 0.63 -3.28 -2.49
C SER A 37 2.01 -3.93 -2.40
N THR A 38 3.06 -3.16 -2.68
CA THR A 38 4.44 -3.65 -2.74
C THR A 38 5.32 -2.90 -1.76
N LYS A 39 5.99 -3.64 -0.88
CA LYS A 39 6.95 -3.12 0.09
C LYS A 39 8.34 -3.67 -0.18
N VAL A 40 9.35 -2.81 -0.17
CA VAL A 40 10.76 -3.21 -0.36
C VAL A 40 11.57 -2.79 0.85
N THR A 41 12.30 -3.74 1.43
CA THR A 41 13.23 -3.49 2.53
C THR A 41 14.61 -4.02 2.18
N THR A 42 15.64 -3.35 2.69
CA THR A 42 17.04 -3.77 2.53
C THR A 42 17.68 -3.87 3.90
N SER A 43 18.35 -4.99 4.17
CA SER A 43 19.15 -5.18 5.38
C SER A 43 20.54 -5.71 5.03
N TYR A 44 21.45 -5.55 5.99
CA TYR A 44 22.82 -6.03 5.90
C TYR A 44 23.12 -6.88 7.13
N THR A 45 23.74 -8.03 6.91
CA THR A 45 24.33 -8.81 7.99
C THR A 45 25.81 -8.99 7.70
N GLU A 46 26.62 -9.03 8.76
CA GLU A 46 28.05 -9.24 8.65
C GLU A 46 28.46 -10.45 9.50
N ARG A 47 29.36 -11.27 8.97
CA ARG A 47 30.00 -12.33 9.76
C ARG A 47 31.46 -12.47 9.37
N LYS A 48 32.29 -12.88 10.34
CA LYS A 48 33.70 -13.18 10.12
C LYS A 48 33.88 -14.65 9.81
N LEU A 49 34.57 -14.94 8.73
CA LEU A 49 34.93 -16.29 8.31
C LEU A 49 36.44 -16.47 8.48
N LYS A 50 36.85 -17.55 9.17
CA LYS A 50 38.26 -17.88 9.35
C LYS A 50 38.79 -18.48 8.04
N LEU A 51 39.91 -17.96 7.57
CA LEU A 51 40.62 -18.45 6.39
C LEU A 51 41.61 -19.54 6.80
N THR A 52 41.91 -20.45 5.89
CA THR A 52 42.94 -21.49 6.09
C THR A 52 44.35 -20.90 6.07
N LYS A 53 44.56 -19.80 5.35
CA LYS A 53 45.81 -19.03 5.31
C LYS A 53 45.52 -17.53 5.37
N LYS A 54 46.49 -16.74 5.81
CA LYS A 54 46.38 -15.27 5.82
C LYS A 54 46.22 -14.75 4.39
N ALA A 55 45.34 -13.77 4.19
CA ALA A 55 45.13 -13.16 2.89
C ALA A 55 46.38 -12.37 2.44
N SER A 56 46.79 -12.55 1.19
CA SER A 56 47.98 -11.90 0.61
C SER A 56 47.75 -10.43 0.23
N LYS A 57 46.50 -10.07 -0.08
CA LYS A 57 46.10 -8.72 -0.52
C LYS A 57 44.75 -8.33 0.09
N THR A 58 44.50 -7.02 0.14
CA THR A 58 43.18 -6.45 0.46
C THR A 58 42.36 -6.33 -0.83
N TYR A 59 41.17 -6.94 -0.86
CA TYR A 59 40.25 -6.89 -2.00
C TYR A 59 38.84 -7.33 -1.58
N SER A 60 37.87 -7.05 -2.44
CA SER A 60 36.48 -7.47 -2.24
C SER A 60 35.98 -8.28 -3.43
N VAL A 61 35.18 -9.31 -3.16
CA VAL A 61 34.56 -10.15 -4.18
C VAL A 61 33.08 -10.20 -3.93
N VAL A 62 32.29 -9.76 -4.90
CA VAL A 62 30.84 -9.93 -4.88
C VAL A 62 30.53 -11.35 -5.34
N GLY A 63 29.88 -12.11 -4.46
CA GLY A 63 29.44 -13.47 -4.77
C GLY A 63 28.14 -13.49 -5.56
N LYS A 64 27.75 -14.68 -6.02
CA LYS A 64 26.50 -14.88 -6.74
C LYS A 64 25.30 -14.60 -5.82
N SER A 65 24.32 -13.85 -6.34
CA SER A 65 23.08 -13.64 -5.63
C SER A 65 22.24 -14.92 -5.59
N VAL A 66 21.59 -15.18 -4.47
CA VAL A 66 20.58 -16.25 -4.33
C VAL A 66 19.22 -15.60 -4.08
N THR A 67 18.18 -16.12 -4.74
CA THR A 67 16.81 -15.62 -4.62
C THR A 67 15.91 -16.70 -4.03
N TYR A 68 15.13 -16.32 -3.03
CA TYR A 68 14.11 -17.16 -2.39
C TYR A 68 12.75 -16.53 -2.63
N ILE A 69 11.77 -17.34 -3.02
CA ILE A 69 10.39 -16.89 -3.24
C ILE A 69 9.48 -17.74 -2.36
N THR A 70 8.59 -17.09 -1.61
CA THR A 70 7.58 -17.75 -0.80
C THR A 70 6.21 -17.16 -1.10
N TYR A 71 5.20 -18.02 -1.04
CA TYR A 71 3.80 -17.67 -1.23
C TYR A 71 3.01 -18.04 0.02
N SER A 72 2.06 -17.19 0.39
CA SER A 72 1.11 -17.45 1.47
C SER A 72 -0.25 -16.91 1.07
N THR A 73 -1.32 -17.56 1.52
CA THR A 73 -2.71 -17.14 1.29
C THR A 73 -3.49 -17.25 2.58
N GLN A 74 -4.30 -16.23 2.87
CA GLN A 74 -5.22 -16.22 4.01
C GLN A 74 -6.52 -15.57 3.58
N GLY A 75 -7.58 -16.36 3.42
CA GLY A 75 -8.86 -15.91 2.87
C GLY A 75 -8.69 -15.27 1.49
N ASN A 76 -9.16 -14.03 1.34
CA ASN A 76 -9.09 -13.26 0.10
C ASN A 76 -7.76 -12.53 -0.13
N THR A 77 -6.75 -12.84 0.70
CA THR A 77 -5.43 -12.20 0.67
C THR A 77 -4.37 -13.17 0.18
N SER A 78 -3.53 -12.72 -0.76
CA SER A 78 -2.35 -13.42 -1.23
C SER A 78 -1.09 -12.60 -0.97
N ILE A 79 -0.05 -13.24 -0.44
CA ILE A 79 1.23 -12.62 -0.12
C ILE A 79 2.34 -13.36 -0.87
N LYS A 80 3.10 -12.62 -1.68
CA LYS A 80 4.32 -13.10 -2.33
C LYS A 80 5.52 -12.37 -1.75
N THR A 81 6.45 -13.12 -1.15
CA THR A 81 7.70 -12.55 -0.63
C THR A 81 8.87 -13.06 -1.46
N THR A 82 9.71 -12.13 -1.93
CA THR A 82 10.94 -12.43 -2.66
C THR A 82 12.12 -11.89 -1.86
N LYS A 83 13.09 -12.74 -1.51
CA LYS A 83 14.32 -12.36 -0.81
C LYS A 83 15.52 -12.62 -1.70
N LYS A 84 16.21 -11.55 -2.13
CA LYS A 84 17.47 -11.63 -2.87
C LYS A 84 18.64 -11.36 -1.92
N LYS A 85 19.48 -12.36 -1.70
CA LYS A 85 20.69 -12.27 -0.88
C LYS A 85 21.90 -12.15 -1.80
N THR A 86 22.74 -11.14 -1.59
CA THR A 86 23.99 -10.94 -2.34
C THR A 86 25.13 -10.85 -1.34
N PRO A 87 25.99 -11.87 -1.25
CA PRO A 87 27.15 -11.85 -0.39
C PRO A 87 28.30 -11.05 -1.04
N THR A 88 29.05 -10.33 -0.22
CA THR A 88 30.29 -9.67 -0.59
C THR A 88 31.36 -10.06 0.42
N MET A 89 32.40 -10.72 -0.06
CA MET A 89 33.56 -11.13 0.72
C MET A 89 34.58 -10.00 0.71
N ASN A 90 35.02 -9.57 1.90
CA ASN A 90 36.03 -8.52 2.06
C ASN A 90 37.27 -9.10 2.75
N TYR A 91 38.37 -9.13 2.00
CA TYR A 91 39.66 -9.63 2.43
C TYR A 91 40.56 -8.45 2.81
N LYS A 92 41.34 -8.61 3.89
CA LYS A 92 42.35 -7.65 4.33
C LYS A 92 43.72 -8.31 4.34
N LYS A 93 44.71 -7.68 3.74
CA LYS A 93 46.10 -8.17 3.71
C LYS A 93 46.59 -8.55 5.12
N LYS A 94 47.28 -9.69 5.23
CA LYS A 94 47.81 -10.29 6.47
C LYS A 94 46.74 -10.76 7.48
N SER A 95 45.45 -10.63 7.20
CA SER A 95 44.37 -11.13 8.07
C SER A 95 44.13 -12.62 7.88
N ILE A 96 43.89 -13.37 8.96
CA ILE A 96 43.38 -14.76 8.92
C ILE A 96 41.85 -14.82 8.90
N TYR A 97 41.17 -13.67 8.87
CA TYR A 97 39.72 -13.56 8.77
C TYR A 97 39.33 -12.77 7.53
N CYS A 98 38.24 -13.18 6.89
CA CYS A 98 37.49 -12.44 5.89
C CYS A 98 36.15 -11.99 6.48
N THR A 99 35.68 -10.79 6.13
CA THR A 99 34.34 -10.33 6.49
C THR A 99 33.40 -10.59 5.33
N GLU A 100 32.39 -11.44 5.54
CA GLU A 100 31.28 -11.60 4.62
C GLU A 100 30.17 -10.62 5.00
N LYS A 101 29.83 -9.72 4.09
CA LYS A 101 28.65 -8.84 4.19
C LYS A 101 27.56 -9.39 3.29
N ILE A 102 26.37 -9.63 3.82
CA ILE A 102 25.24 -10.15 3.04
C ILE A 102 24.18 -9.05 2.94
N LYS A 103 24.02 -8.49 1.73
CA LYS A 103 22.90 -7.60 1.42
C LYS A 103 21.66 -8.44 1.15
N THR A 104 20.62 -8.27 1.95
CA THR A 104 19.32 -8.92 1.74
C THR A 104 18.30 -7.89 1.32
N VAL A 105 17.79 -8.00 0.09
CA VAL A 105 16.66 -7.21 -0.40
C VAL A 105 15.41 -8.08 -0.30
N THR A 106 14.42 -7.63 0.47
CA THR A 106 13.13 -8.32 0.62
C THR A 106 12.05 -7.48 -0.06
N THR A 107 11.33 -8.08 -1.01
CA THR A 107 10.15 -7.51 -1.66
C THR A 107 8.93 -8.31 -1.26
N THR A 108 7.98 -7.68 -0.59
CA THR A 108 6.71 -8.29 -0.19
C THR A 108 5.59 -7.64 -1.00
N GLN A 109 4.85 -8.46 -1.74
CA GLN A 109 3.66 -8.05 -2.46
C GLN A 109 2.45 -8.66 -1.77
N THR A 110 1.55 -7.82 -1.28
CA THR A 110 0.28 -8.22 -0.67
C THR A 110 -0.85 -7.83 -1.60
N THR A 111 -1.64 -8.82 -2.02
CA THR A 111 -2.80 -8.63 -2.88
C THR A 111 -4.07 -8.99 -2.11
N ILE A 112 -5.05 -8.10 -2.12
CA ILE A 112 -6.38 -8.35 -1.55
C ILE A 112 -7.41 -8.38 -2.68
N ASN A 113 -8.34 -9.33 -2.59
CA ASN A 113 -9.52 -9.37 -3.46
C ASN A 113 -10.73 -8.86 -2.67
N ILE A 114 -11.32 -7.77 -3.12
CA ILE A 114 -12.46 -7.13 -2.47
C ILE A 114 -13.69 -7.33 -3.33
N VAL A 115 -14.68 -8.02 -2.78
CA VAL A 115 -16.00 -8.14 -3.40
C VAL A 115 -16.83 -6.92 -3.03
N GLN A 116 -17.28 -6.17 -4.03
CA GLN A 116 -18.11 -4.98 -3.90
C GLN A 116 -19.52 -5.31 -4.33
N ASN A 117 -20.51 -4.76 -3.62
CA ASN A 117 -21.90 -4.83 -4.04
C ASN A 117 -22.24 -3.53 -4.80
N ILE A 118 -22.58 -3.63 -6.08
CA ILE A 118 -22.86 -2.50 -6.98
C ILE A 118 -24.16 -1.79 -6.58
N ASN A 119 -25.05 -2.45 -5.84
CA ASN A 119 -26.39 -1.94 -5.55
C ASN A 119 -26.48 -1.04 -4.30
N ASN A 120 -25.42 -0.92 -3.50
CA ASN A 120 -25.46 -0.16 -2.25
C ASN A 120 -24.46 0.99 -2.25
N ASN A 121 -24.85 2.12 -2.86
CA ASN A 121 -24.21 3.43 -2.67
C ASN A 121 -24.54 4.03 -1.27
N LYS A 122 -24.43 3.22 -0.22
CA LYS A 122 -24.65 3.65 1.17
C LYS A 122 -23.66 2.94 2.08
N ASN A 123 -22.52 3.59 2.29
CA ASN A 123 -21.64 3.29 3.40
C ASN A 123 -21.80 4.45 4.40
N THR A 124 -22.75 4.31 5.31
CA THR A 124 -23.16 5.36 6.25
C THR A 124 -22.36 5.30 7.53
N ALA A 125 -21.85 6.46 7.94
CA ALA A 125 -21.17 6.67 9.20
C ALA A 125 -21.51 8.07 9.75
N THR A 126 -21.22 8.35 11.02
CA THR A 126 -21.81 9.47 11.80
C THR A 126 -20.79 10.10 12.75
N VAL A 127 -20.66 11.43 12.80
CA VAL A 127 -19.64 12.16 13.59
C VAL A 127 -20.07 12.46 15.02
N ILE A 128 -19.15 12.34 16.01
CA ILE A 128 -18.97 13.31 17.12
C ILE A 128 -17.46 13.42 17.45
N SER A 129 -17.02 14.66 17.66
CA SER A 129 -15.65 15.20 17.81
C SER A 129 -15.08 15.21 19.24
N LYS A 130 -13.74 15.09 19.38
CA LYS A 130 -12.91 16.04 20.17
C LYS A 130 -11.40 15.93 19.83
N PRO A 131 -10.72 17.02 19.46
CA PRO A 131 -9.28 17.01 19.22
C PRO A 131 -8.52 16.93 20.55
N ASN A 132 -7.60 15.96 20.68
CA ASN A 132 -6.65 15.95 21.79
C ASN A 132 -5.40 16.75 21.39
N LYS A 133 -5.02 17.71 22.24
CA LYS A 133 -3.95 18.68 22.03
C LYS A 133 -2.60 17.97 22.20
N ASN A 134 -2.08 17.36 21.12
CA ASN A 134 -0.74 16.79 21.13
C ASN A 134 0.30 17.88 20.84
N THR A 135 1.10 18.21 21.85
CA THR A 135 2.11 19.28 21.89
C THR A 135 3.52 18.81 21.49
N SER A 136 3.67 17.65 20.86
CA SER A 136 4.99 17.10 20.50
C SER A 136 5.28 17.28 19.02
N ASN A 137 6.37 17.99 18.67
CA ASN A 137 6.85 18.18 17.30
C ASN A 137 7.46 16.90 16.67
N VAL A 138 7.31 15.75 17.32
CA VAL A 138 7.91 14.49 16.88
C VAL A 138 6.88 13.65 16.14
N LYS A 139 7.26 13.18 14.95
CA LYS A 139 6.47 12.23 14.17
C LYS A 139 6.17 10.98 15.01
N LYS A 140 4.89 10.68 15.20
CA LYS A 140 4.40 9.55 16.00
C LYS A 140 3.46 8.67 15.22
N GLN A 141 3.69 7.37 15.21
CA GLN A 141 2.73 6.41 14.67
C GLN A 141 1.56 6.24 15.65
N ILE A 142 0.33 6.22 15.12
CA ILE A 142 -0.89 5.92 15.88
C ILE A 142 -1.66 4.77 15.20
N PRO A 143 -2.43 3.99 15.98
CA PRO A 143 -3.31 2.97 15.39
C PRO A 143 -4.52 3.62 14.70
N LEU A 144 -5.12 2.88 13.76
CA LEU A 144 -6.47 3.21 13.28
C LEU A 144 -7.47 2.97 14.43
N SER A 145 -8.04 4.07 14.95
CA SER A 145 -8.87 4.05 16.15
C SER A 145 -10.13 3.20 15.97
N SER A 146 -10.66 2.61 17.06
CA SER A 146 -11.90 1.83 17.03
C SER A 146 -13.08 2.63 16.47
N TYR A 147 -13.09 3.94 16.72
CA TYR A 147 -14.09 4.85 16.16
C TYR A 147 -13.93 5.01 14.64
N ALA A 148 -12.71 5.24 14.14
CA ALA A 148 -12.48 5.32 12.70
C ALA A 148 -12.82 4.00 11.99
N ARG A 149 -12.50 2.85 12.62
CA ARG A 149 -12.86 1.51 12.14
C ARG A 149 -14.37 1.32 12.02
N SER A 150 -15.15 1.79 13.00
CA SER A 150 -16.62 1.71 12.94
C SER A 150 -17.21 2.62 11.85
N LYS A 151 -16.50 3.69 11.47
CA LYS A 151 -16.95 4.60 10.41
C LYS A 151 -16.69 4.08 9.00
N VAL A 152 -15.54 3.45 8.78
CA VAL A 152 -15.20 2.91 7.45
C VAL A 152 -15.75 1.49 7.24
N GLY A 153 -16.16 0.81 8.30
CA GLY A 153 -16.64 -0.57 8.25
C GLY A 153 -15.50 -1.60 8.26
N SER A 154 -15.85 -2.83 8.64
CA SER A 154 -14.90 -3.93 8.87
C SER A 154 -14.07 -4.27 7.63
N SER A 155 -14.68 -4.29 6.44
CA SER A 155 -13.97 -4.63 5.19
C SER A 155 -12.86 -3.63 4.86
N ILE A 156 -13.11 -2.34 5.08
CA ILE A 156 -12.13 -1.28 4.81
C ILE A 156 -11.05 -1.28 5.90
N ALA A 157 -11.43 -1.43 7.17
CA ALA A 157 -10.47 -1.54 8.26
C ALA A 157 -9.54 -2.77 8.11
N ASN A 158 -10.09 -3.91 7.71
CA ASN A 158 -9.32 -5.13 7.47
C ASN A 158 -8.38 -4.96 6.28
N ALA A 159 -8.83 -4.31 5.20
CA ALA A 159 -7.96 -3.98 4.08
C ALA A 159 -6.80 -3.06 4.49
N PHE A 160 -7.07 -2.07 5.37
CA PHE A 160 -6.06 -1.15 5.88
C PHE A 160 -4.95 -1.91 6.63
N ASP A 161 -5.33 -2.81 7.54
CA ASP A 161 -4.39 -3.62 8.30
C ASP A 161 -3.63 -4.61 7.40
N THR A 162 -4.36 -5.28 6.48
CA THR A 162 -3.80 -6.31 5.60
C THR A 162 -2.78 -5.74 4.63
N LEU A 163 -3.03 -4.55 4.10
CA LEU A 163 -2.11 -3.82 3.21
C LEU A 163 -0.99 -3.10 3.99
N ASP A 164 -0.92 -3.32 5.30
CA ASP A 164 0.08 -2.78 6.23
C ASP A 164 0.12 -1.23 6.27
N PHE A 165 -1.03 -0.57 6.01
CA PHE A 165 -1.09 0.88 6.09
C PHE A 165 -0.88 1.40 7.52
N LYS A 166 -0.23 2.56 7.65
CA LYS A 166 0.10 3.21 8.93
C LYS A 166 -0.43 4.64 9.00
N ILE A 167 -0.73 5.11 10.21
CA ILE A 167 -1.11 6.49 10.45
C ILE A 167 -0.02 7.17 11.28
N TYR A 168 0.41 8.35 10.86
CA TYR A 168 1.38 9.19 11.55
C TYR A 168 0.76 10.53 11.92
N ILE A 169 1.07 11.03 13.10
CA ILE A 169 0.90 12.44 13.48
C ILE A 169 2.27 13.09 13.40
N ASP A 170 2.43 14.11 12.56
CA ASP A 170 3.69 14.83 12.35
C ASP A 170 3.41 16.34 12.30
N PRO A 171 3.50 17.07 13.42
CA PRO A 171 3.21 18.50 13.44
C PRO A 171 4.17 19.38 12.63
N SER A 172 5.31 18.83 12.17
CA SER A 172 6.33 19.56 11.43
C SER A 172 5.97 19.79 9.95
N VAL A 173 4.99 19.06 9.42
CA VAL A 173 4.62 19.11 8.00
C VAL A 173 3.73 20.33 7.69
N ASN A 174 3.84 20.86 6.47
CA ASN A 174 3.11 22.06 6.04
C ASN A 174 1.69 21.78 5.49
N TYR A 175 1.31 20.52 5.35
CA TYR A 175 -0.04 20.08 4.97
C TYR A 175 -0.84 19.61 6.18
N SER A 176 -2.16 19.52 6.10
CA SER A 176 -2.98 19.03 7.22
C SER A 176 -3.10 17.50 7.26
N GLY A 177 -3.12 16.88 6.07
CA GLY A 177 -3.13 15.45 5.84
C GLY A 177 -2.45 15.10 4.51
N TYR A 178 -1.99 13.86 4.41
CA TYR A 178 -1.34 13.31 3.23
C TYR A 178 -1.46 11.78 3.19
N TYR A 179 -2.10 11.27 2.14
CA TYR A 179 -2.20 9.84 1.83
C TYR A 179 -1.12 9.41 0.83
N SER A 180 -0.44 8.29 1.12
CA SER A 180 0.58 7.70 0.24
C SER A 180 0.33 6.20 0.05
N THR A 181 0.01 5.80 -1.18
CA THR A 181 -0.04 4.38 -1.58
C THR A 181 1.35 3.74 -1.53
N LYS A 182 2.35 4.48 -2.00
CA LYS A 182 3.75 4.05 -2.08
C LYS A 182 4.34 3.76 -0.70
N ASP A 183 4.10 4.66 0.25
CA ASP A 183 4.62 4.53 1.61
C ASP A 183 3.65 3.78 2.53
N GLN A 184 2.50 3.34 2.00
CA GLN A 184 1.44 2.67 2.75
C GLN A 184 1.09 3.47 4.01
N SER A 185 0.84 4.77 3.87
CA SER A 185 0.64 5.63 5.04
C SER A 185 -0.31 6.79 4.84
N ILE A 186 -0.86 7.24 5.97
CA ILE A 186 -1.56 8.50 6.15
C ILE A 186 -0.74 9.32 7.14
N THR A 187 -0.35 10.54 6.78
CA THR A 187 0.33 11.48 7.69
C THR A 187 -0.57 12.67 7.95
N LEU A 188 -0.87 12.97 9.20
CA LEU A 188 -1.68 14.11 9.63
C LEU A 188 -0.80 15.07 10.42
N ARG A 189 -1.01 16.38 10.25
CA ARG A 189 -0.31 17.38 11.08
C ARG A 189 -0.76 17.34 12.53
N LYS A 190 -2.04 17.06 12.75
CA LYS A 190 -2.66 16.90 14.06
C LYS A 190 -3.73 15.82 14.00
N ASN A 191 -4.09 15.26 15.15
CA ASN A 191 -5.13 14.23 15.21
C ASN A 191 -6.52 14.88 15.14
N ASP A 192 -7.04 15.06 13.93
CA ASP A 192 -8.33 15.70 13.67
C ASP A 192 -9.13 14.99 12.55
N ASN A 193 -10.21 15.63 12.09
CA ASN A 193 -11.10 15.07 11.08
C ASN A 193 -10.48 14.93 9.69
N VAL A 194 -9.27 15.47 9.46
CA VAL A 194 -8.56 15.27 8.19
C VAL A 194 -8.27 13.79 7.95
N LEU A 195 -8.11 12.99 9.02
CA LEU A 195 -7.97 11.54 8.93
C LEU A 195 -9.01 10.90 8.00
N TYR A 196 -10.25 11.36 8.03
CA TYR A 196 -11.30 10.73 7.25
C TYR A 196 -11.28 11.10 5.77
N HIS A 197 -10.77 12.28 5.43
CA HIS A 197 -10.48 12.65 4.06
C HIS A 197 -9.37 11.73 3.51
N GLU A 198 -8.29 11.53 4.28
CA GLU A 198 -7.21 10.62 3.92
C GLU A 198 -7.66 9.15 3.82
N LEU A 199 -8.58 8.72 4.69
CA LEU A 199 -9.23 7.41 4.57
C LEU A 199 -10.12 7.34 3.33
N GLY A 200 -10.66 8.46 2.84
CA GLY A 200 -11.35 8.55 1.56
C GLY A 200 -10.43 8.18 0.39
N HIS A 201 -9.18 8.67 0.38
CA HIS A 201 -8.18 8.23 -0.62
C HIS A 201 -7.89 6.73 -0.50
N PHE A 202 -7.73 6.23 0.73
CA PHE A 202 -7.55 4.78 0.94
C PHE A 202 -8.72 3.96 0.40
N VAL A 203 -9.97 4.40 0.65
CA VAL A 203 -11.18 3.76 0.12
C VAL A 203 -11.19 3.79 -1.41
N SER A 204 -10.84 4.91 -2.03
CA SER A 204 -10.73 5.03 -3.50
C SER A 204 -9.70 4.06 -4.08
N PHE A 205 -8.54 3.97 -3.44
CA PHE A 205 -7.48 3.06 -3.82
C PHE A 205 -7.96 1.60 -3.78
N ILE A 206 -8.56 1.17 -2.68
CA ILE A 206 -9.02 -0.21 -2.54
C ILE A 206 -10.26 -0.52 -3.41
N SER A 207 -11.05 0.51 -3.75
CA SER A 207 -12.31 0.33 -4.47
C SER A 207 -12.16 0.18 -5.97
N GLY A 208 -11.07 0.63 -6.59
CA GLY A 208 -11.09 0.67 -8.06
C GLY A 208 -10.48 1.88 -8.72
N CYS A 209 -10.53 3.02 -8.02
CA CYS A 209 -10.98 4.30 -8.58
C CYS A 209 -12.22 4.15 -9.48
N SER A 210 -13.41 4.44 -8.95
CA SER A 210 -14.54 4.83 -9.80
C SER A 210 -14.39 6.26 -10.33
N CYS A 211 -13.38 7.01 -9.87
CA CYS A 211 -13.14 8.41 -10.23
C CYS A 211 -12.86 8.63 -11.74
N SER A 212 -12.32 7.61 -12.42
CA SER A 212 -12.02 7.61 -13.86
C SER A 212 -13.11 6.96 -14.71
N SER A 213 -14.17 6.42 -14.08
CA SER A 213 -15.30 5.88 -14.85
C SER A 213 -16.05 7.01 -15.54
N ALA A 214 -16.63 6.73 -16.70
CA ALA A 214 -17.45 7.69 -17.43
C ALA A 214 -18.61 8.20 -16.55
N GLU A 215 -19.28 7.29 -15.84
CA GLU A 215 -20.38 7.60 -14.91
C GLU A 215 -19.97 8.62 -13.84
N PHE A 216 -18.80 8.45 -13.21
CA PHE A 216 -18.36 9.39 -12.20
C PHE A 216 -17.90 10.71 -12.80
N LYS A 217 -17.29 10.69 -13.99
CA LYS A 217 -16.89 11.89 -14.70
C LYS A 217 -18.11 12.77 -15.04
N ASP A 218 -19.23 12.16 -15.39
CA ASP A 218 -20.50 12.86 -15.62
C ASP A 218 -21.06 13.45 -14.32
N ILE A 219 -21.04 12.70 -13.22
CA ILE A 219 -21.45 13.20 -11.91
C ILE A 219 -20.56 14.37 -11.46
N TYR A 220 -19.23 14.24 -11.57
CA TYR A 220 -18.27 15.30 -11.28
C TYR A 220 -18.55 16.55 -12.11
N ASN A 221 -18.72 16.42 -13.43
CA ASN A 221 -19.01 17.56 -14.29
C ASN A 221 -20.36 18.24 -13.95
N LYS A 222 -21.38 17.46 -13.56
CA LYS A 222 -22.69 17.96 -13.14
C LYS A 222 -22.69 18.62 -11.77
N GLU A 223 -21.86 18.16 -10.84
CA GLU A 223 -21.88 18.59 -9.44
C GLU A 223 -20.79 19.61 -9.09
N LYS A 224 -19.63 19.62 -9.78
CA LYS A 224 -18.51 20.54 -9.46
C LYS A 224 -18.89 22.01 -9.53
N SER A 225 -19.75 22.39 -10.47
CA SER A 225 -20.23 23.77 -10.63
C SER A 225 -21.11 24.19 -9.45
N LYS A 226 -21.86 23.24 -8.87
CA LYS A 226 -22.79 23.43 -7.75
C LYS A 226 -22.10 23.44 -6.39
N TYR A 227 -20.83 23.06 -6.31
CA TYR A 227 -20.06 23.13 -5.08
C TYR A 227 -19.72 24.59 -4.74
N THR A 228 -20.14 25.09 -3.58
CA THR A 228 -20.03 26.51 -3.20
C THR A 228 -19.16 26.76 -1.97
N LYS A 229 -18.55 25.72 -1.39
CA LYS A 229 -17.74 25.88 -0.16
C LYS A 229 -16.37 26.51 -0.44
N TYR A 230 -15.74 27.08 0.59
CA TYR A 230 -14.47 27.83 0.50
C TYR A 230 -13.35 27.08 -0.24
N ASN A 231 -13.22 25.76 -0.01
CA ASN A 231 -12.19 24.95 -0.66
C ASN A 231 -12.55 24.44 -2.06
N LYS A 232 -13.52 25.05 -2.76
CA LYS A 232 -13.95 24.64 -4.11
C LYS A 232 -12.79 24.44 -5.06
N ALA A 233 -11.82 25.36 -5.06
CA ALA A 233 -10.64 25.29 -5.92
C ALA A 233 -9.81 24.01 -5.70
N TYR A 234 -9.80 23.49 -4.47
CA TYR A 234 -9.12 22.25 -4.10
C TYR A 234 -9.96 21.02 -4.45
N VAL A 235 -11.17 20.93 -3.92
CA VAL A 235 -12.08 19.78 -4.11
C VAL A 235 -12.43 19.56 -5.57
N CYS A 236 -12.63 20.63 -6.33
CA CYS A 236 -12.99 20.54 -7.74
C CYS A 236 -11.78 20.54 -8.67
N HIS A 237 -10.55 20.55 -8.13
CA HIS A 237 -9.32 20.55 -8.93
C HIS A 237 -9.22 19.31 -9.82
N SER A 238 -9.65 18.15 -9.29
CA SER A 238 -9.67 16.88 -10.01
C SER A 238 -10.92 16.09 -9.68
N ALA A 239 -11.29 15.15 -10.56
CA ALA A 239 -12.35 14.19 -10.26
C ALA A 239 -11.98 13.27 -9.09
N ASP A 240 -10.67 13.06 -8.86
CA ASP A 240 -10.20 12.30 -7.72
C ASP A 240 -10.58 13.03 -6.42
N GLU A 241 -10.09 14.26 -6.20
CA GLU A 241 -10.40 15.05 -5.00
C GLU A 241 -11.91 15.18 -4.74
N PHE A 242 -12.70 15.34 -5.80
CA PHE A 242 -14.15 15.39 -5.71
C PHE A 242 -14.77 14.05 -5.30
N TYR A 243 -14.25 12.93 -5.83
CA TYR A 243 -14.65 11.59 -5.41
C TYR A 243 -14.32 11.36 -3.95
N GLN A 244 -13.10 11.69 -3.50
CA GLN A 244 -12.71 11.55 -2.09
C GLN A 244 -13.58 12.40 -1.18
N LEU A 245 -13.87 13.63 -1.59
CA LEU A 245 -14.82 14.45 -0.86
C LEU A 245 -16.17 13.73 -0.77
N ARG A 246 -16.71 13.16 -1.85
CA ARG A 246 -17.98 12.42 -1.80
C ARG A 246 -17.91 11.22 -0.85
N GLN A 247 -16.83 10.45 -0.91
CA GLN A 247 -16.60 9.32 -0.01
C GLN A 247 -16.47 9.77 1.46
N SER A 248 -15.93 10.98 1.69
CA SER A 248 -15.83 11.58 3.02
C SER A 248 -17.12 12.27 3.48
N THR A 249 -17.94 12.84 2.58
CA THR A 249 -19.14 13.63 2.91
C THR A 249 -20.41 12.81 2.99
N THR A 250 -20.49 11.69 2.25
CA THR A 250 -21.59 10.71 2.38
C THR A 250 -21.52 9.96 3.73
N SER A 251 -20.51 10.24 4.54
CA SER A 251 -20.20 9.60 5.83
C SER A 251 -19.99 10.61 6.97
N ILE A 252 -19.75 11.90 6.69
CA ILE A 252 -19.16 12.81 7.69
C ILE A 252 -19.45 14.25 7.30
N GLY A 253 -19.91 15.07 8.26
CA GLY A 253 -19.92 16.53 8.13
C GLY A 253 -18.50 17.08 8.00
N TYR A 254 -17.93 16.99 6.80
CA TYR A 254 -16.63 17.54 6.46
C TYR A 254 -16.73 19.07 6.41
N ASN A 255 -15.95 19.74 7.27
CA ASN A 255 -15.67 21.16 7.16
C ASN A 255 -14.43 21.37 6.26
N PRO A 256 -14.62 21.89 5.04
CA PRO A 256 -13.57 22.02 4.02
C PRO A 256 -12.44 23.02 4.26
N ASP A 257 -12.47 23.85 5.30
CA ASP A 257 -11.66 25.08 5.36
C ASP A 257 -10.15 24.90 5.66
N ILE A 258 -9.57 23.70 5.46
CA ILE A 258 -8.18 23.40 5.86
C ILE A 258 -7.32 23.00 4.64
N PRO A 259 -6.12 23.59 4.44
CA PRO A 259 -5.22 23.20 3.35
C PRO A 259 -4.70 21.75 3.47
N HIS A 260 -4.75 20.97 2.40
CA HIS A 260 -4.30 19.58 2.31
C HIS A 260 -3.08 19.44 1.37
N GLY A 261 -2.25 18.42 1.60
CA GLY A 261 -1.02 18.16 0.82
C GLY A 261 -1.32 17.26 -0.39
N ARG A 262 -0.72 17.55 -1.54
CA ARG A 262 -0.94 16.78 -2.78
C ARG A 262 -0.06 15.53 -2.81
N GLY A 263 -0.67 14.35 -2.90
CA GLY A 263 -0.02 13.04 -3.10
C GLY A 263 0.06 12.60 -4.55
#